data_AF-A0A8S2XP34-F1
#
_entry.id   AF-A0A8S2XP34-F1
#
_cell.length_a   1.000
_cell.length_b   1.000
_cell.length_c   1.000
_cell.angle_alpha   90.00
_cell.angle_beta   90.00
_cell.angle_gamma   90.00
#
_symmetry.space_group_name_H-M   'P 1'
#
loop_
_entity.id
_entity.type
_entity.pdbx_description
1 polymer ?
#
loop_
_entity_poly.entity_id
_entity_poly.type
_entity_poly.pdbx_seq_one_letter_code
_entity_poly.pdbx_strand_id
1 'polypeptide(L)' 'MNMKFESLPNEMLFEIFEYLDALHLLGGFYGLNARFNKFLNDSFKCYHLDFRSVSKANFTTVCQQHLP' A
#
# COMPACT_ATOMS: atom_id res chain seq x y z
N MET A 1 18.68 -9.53 -17.39
CA MET A 1 17.22 -9.63 -17.50
C MET A 1 16.65 -8.72 -16.42
N ASN A 2 15.96 -7.62 -16.77
CA ASN A 2 15.47 -6.67 -15.77
C ASN A 2 14.09 -7.16 -15.30
N MET A 3 14.02 -7.84 -14.16
CA MET A 3 12.74 -8.23 -13.59
C MET A 3 12.00 -6.97 -13.14
N LYS A 4 10.79 -6.77 -13.66
CA LYS A 4 9.92 -5.70 -13.18
C LYS A 4 9.32 -6.15 -11.86
N PHE A 5 9.35 -5.30 -10.85
CA PHE A 5 8.66 -5.55 -9.58
C PHE A 5 7.18 -5.91 -9.80
N GLU A 6 6.56 -5.26 -10.79
CA GLU A 6 5.20 -5.48 -11.27
C GLU A 6 4.93 -6.88 -11.86
N SER A 7 5.97 -7.68 -12.10
CA SER A 7 5.86 -9.05 -12.61
C SER A 7 5.91 -10.11 -11.51
N LEU A 8 6.16 -9.70 -10.25
CA LEU A 8 6.14 -10.62 -9.11
C LEU A 8 4.74 -11.22 -8.93
N PRO A 9 4.64 -12.51 -8.53
CA PRO A 9 3.37 -13.12 -8.14
C PRO A 9 2.68 -12.36 -7.01
N ASN A 10 1.35 -12.50 -6.93
CA ASN A 10 0.55 -11.83 -5.90
C ASN A 10 1.01 -12.22 -4.48
N GLU A 11 1.32 -13.50 -4.27
CA GLU A 11 1.78 -14.04 -2.99
C GLU A 11 3.06 -13.34 -2.51
N MET A 12 4.05 -13.17 -3.39
CA MET A 12 5.28 -12.44 -3.05
C MET A 12 5.03 -10.96 -2.76
N LEU A 13 4.11 -10.33 -3.48
CA LEU A 13 3.72 -8.95 -3.18
C LEU A 13 3.06 -8.84 -1.81
N PHE A 14 2.20 -9.79 -1.44
CA PHE A 14 1.60 -9.83 -0.11
C PHE A 14 2.65 -10.02 0.98
N GLU A 15 3.58 -10.96 0.82
CA GLU A 15 4.68 -11.15 1.78
C GLU A 15 5.49 -9.86 1.97
N ILE A 16 5.79 -9.13 0.89
CA ILE A 16 6.50 -7.84 1.00
C ILE A 16 5.63 -6.80 1.72
N PHE A 17 4.34 -6.74 1.40
CA PHE A 17 3.42 -5.76 1.96
C PHE A 17 3.15 -5.98 3.45
N GLU A 18 3.30 -7.21 3.97
CA GLU A 18 3.23 -7.49 5.42
C GLU A 18 4.32 -6.78 6.23
N TYR A 19 5.47 -6.45 5.62
CA TYR A 19 6.55 -5.72 6.28
C TYR A 19 6.39 -4.19 6.18
N LEU A 20 5.41 -3.70 5.44
CA LEU A 20 5.20 -2.29 5.16
C LEU A 20 3.99 -1.77 5.92
N ASP A 21 4.16 -0.63 6.60
CA ASP A 21 3.01 0.06 7.18
C ASP A 21 2.16 0.74 6.10
N ALA A 22 1.00 1.24 6.53
CA ALA A 22 0.04 1.89 5.65
C ALA A 22 0.62 3.10 4.88
N LEU A 23 1.59 3.84 5.45
CA LEU A 23 2.22 4.96 4.77
C LEU A 23 3.13 4.49 3.65
N HIS A 24 3.94 3.47 3.91
CA HIS A 24 4.83 2.90 2.90
C HIS A 24 4.03 2.31 1.74
N LEU A 25 2.92 1.63 2.06
CA LEU A 25 2.02 1.05 1.08
C LEU A 25 1.36 2.12 0.21
N LEU A 26 0.77 3.14 0.84
CA LEU A 26 0.10 4.22 0.14
C LEU A 26 1.08 5.10 -0.63
N GLY A 27 2.08 5.67 0.03
CA GLY A 27 3.03 6.58 -0.61
C GLY A 27 3.91 5.90 -1.66
N GLY A 28 4.19 4.60 -1.50
CA GLY A 28 5.05 3.84 -2.40
C GLY A 28 4.33 3.21 -3.58
N PHE A 29 3.06 2.80 -3.42
CA PHE A 29 2.38 1.96 -4.42
C PHE A 29 1.04 2.52 -4.93
N TYR A 30 0.44 3.49 -4.24
CA TYR A 30 -0.80 4.11 -4.70
C TYR A 30 -0.55 4.94 -5.95
N GLY A 31 -1.39 4.74 -6.97
CA GLY A 31 -1.32 5.47 -8.24
C GLY A 31 -0.24 4.97 -9.21
N LEU A 32 0.64 4.02 -8.82
CA LEU A 32 1.70 3.53 -9.69
C LEU A 32 1.17 2.71 -10.88
N ASN A 33 0.25 1.79 -10.62
CA ASN A 33 -0.47 1.07 -11.67
C ASN A 33 -1.80 0.49 -11.15
N ALA A 34 -2.67 0.07 -12.07
CA ALA A 34 -3.97 -0.48 -11.74
C ALA A 34 -3.91 -1.76 -10.87
N ARG A 35 -2.86 -2.58 -11.05
CA ARG A 35 -2.67 -3.81 -10.27
C ARG A 35 -2.40 -3.50 -8.80
N PHE A 36 -1.47 -2.59 -8.50
CA PHE A 36 -1.17 -2.17 -7.14
C PHE A 36 -2.32 -1.41 -6.50
N ASN A 37 -3.02 -0.56 -7.25
CA ASN A 37 -4.24 0.08 -6.73
C ASN A 37 -5.30 -0.95 -6.32
N LYS A 38 -5.45 -2.02 -7.11
CA LYS A 38 -6.34 -3.13 -6.74
C LYS A 38 -5.85 -3.83 -5.47
N PHE A 39 -4.55 -4.13 -5.36
CA PHE A 39 -3.97 -4.72 -4.15
C PHE A 39 -4.19 -3.89 -2.90
N LEU A 40 -3.92 -2.59 -2.98
CA LEU A 40 -4.12 -1.68 -1.86
C LEU A 40 -5.59 -1.63 -1.47
N ASN A 41 -6.51 -1.52 -2.42
CA ASN A 41 -7.95 -1.53 -2.14
C ASN A 41 -8.45 -2.85 -1.53
N ASP A 42 -8.00 -3.99 -2.06
CA ASP A 42 -8.36 -5.30 -1.51
C ASP A 42 -7.76 -5.46 -0.10
N SER A 43 -6.54 -4.96 0.10
CA SER A 43 -5.90 -4.93 1.42
C SER A 43 -6.66 -4.03 2.39
N PHE A 44 -7.14 -2.85 1.99
CA PHE A 44 -7.96 -1.96 2.84
C PHE A 44 -9.29 -2.60 3.28
N LYS A 45 -9.83 -3.50 2.45
CA LYS A 45 -11.09 -4.20 2.75
C LYS A 45 -10.89 -5.42 3.62
N CYS A 46 -9.80 -6.16 3.41
CA CYS A 46 -9.53 -7.42 4.11
C CYS A 46 -8.67 -7.25 5.36
N TYR A 47 -7.80 -6.24 5.39
CA TYR A 47 -6.86 -5.96 6.47
C TYR A 47 -7.04 -4.52 6.93
N HIS A 48 -7.17 -4.32 8.24
CA HIS A 48 -7.13 -2.98 8.80
C HIS A 48 -5.71 -2.43 8.61
N LEU A 49 -5.56 -1.43 7.75
CA LEU A 49 -4.33 -0.67 7.68
C LEU A 49 -3.95 -0.19 9.07
N ASP A 50 -2.77 -0.60 9.53
CA ASP A 50 -2.30 -0.22 10.84
C ASP A 50 -1.67 1.17 10.77
N PHE A 51 -2.39 2.16 11.29
CA PHE A 51 -1.91 3.53 11.47
C PHE A 51 -1.49 3.81 12.93
N ARG A 52 -1.45 2.80 13.82
CA ARG A 52 -1.17 3.01 15.25
C ARG A 52 0.23 3.54 15.52
N SER A 53 1.19 3.21 14.65
CA SER A 53 2.58 3.69 14.70
C SER A 53 2.81 4.99 13.91
N VAL A 54 1.78 5.51 13.22
CA VAL A 54 1.91 6.64 12.31
C VAL A 54 1.73 7.96 13.05
N SER A 55 2.57 8.95 12.74
CA SER A 55 2.43 10.30 13.28
C SER A 55 1.12 10.95 12.80
N LYS A 56 0.52 11.80 13.65
CA LYS A 56 -0.73 12.52 13.31
C LYS A 56 -0.63 13.31 12.00
N ALA A 57 0.53 13.91 11.73
CA ALA A 57 0.78 14.66 10.51
C ALA A 57 0.69 13.76 9.28
N ASN A 58 1.40 12.63 9.29
CA ASN A 58 1.39 11.68 8.17
C ASN A 58 0.02 11.02 7.97
N PHE A 59 -0.68 10.70 9.06
CA PHE A 59 -2.06 10.21 8.99
C PHE A 59 -2.97 11.22 8.30
N THR A 60 -2.88 12.49 8.68
CA THR A 60 -3.68 13.57 8.10
C THR A 60 -3.39 13.75 6.62
N THR A 61 -2.10 13.70 6.22
CA THR A 61 -1.69 13.74 4.81
C THR A 61 -2.30 12.60 4.02
N VAL A 62 -2.26 11.37 4.56
CA VAL A 62 -2.89 10.22 3.91
C VAL A 62 -4.39 10.41 3.74
N CYS A 63 -5.09 10.86 4.78
CA CYS A 63 -6.52 11.12 4.70
C CYS A 63 -6.85 12.16 3.64
N GLN A 64 -6.05 13.22 3.50
CA GLN A 64 -6.28 14.26 2.49
C GLN A 64 -5.97 13.82 1.07
N GLN A 65 -5.05 12.86 0.87
CA GLN A 65 -4.57 12.47 -0.45
C GLN A 65 -5.26 11.23 -1.03
N HIS A 66 -5.76 10.32 -0.18
CA HIS A 66 -6.19 9.00 -0.60
C HIS A 66 -7.62 8.62 -0.19
N LEU A 67 -8.26 9.37 0.72
CA LEU A 67 -9.65 9.16 1.13
C LEU A 67 -10.53 10.31 0.59
N PRO A 68 -11.77 10.01 0.15
CA PRO A 68 -12.73 11.03 -0.28
C PRO A 68 -13.21 11.92 0.87
#